data_AF-A0A352JFW6-F1
#
_entry.id   AF-A0A352JFW6-F1
#
_cell.length_a   1.000
_cell.length_b   1.000
_cell.length_c   1.000
_cell.angle_alpha   90.00
_cell.angle_beta   90.00
_cell.angle_gamma   90.00
#
_symmetry.space_group_name_H-M   'P 1'
#
loop_
_entity.id
_entity.type
_entity.pdbx_description
1 polymer ?
#
loop_
_entity_poly.entity_id
_entity_poly.type
_entity_poly.pdbx_seq_one_letter_code
_entity_poly.pdbx_strand_id
1 'polypeptide(L)'
;MKSVLFPCVRQTKMNNFSSSEISSDLDEYSEVTQSDLDRAKFRIALKSMPHKQSITISLDANLIEYFKLKAGEAGYQNLINEVLRQAKEQEEAIAPHHT
;
A
#
# COMPACT_ATOMS: atom_id res chain seq x y z
N MET A 1 -10.95 40.16 -23.90
CA MET A 1 -10.49 38.83 -23.45
C MET A 1 -9.18 39.03 -22.70
N LYS A 2 -9.17 38.88 -21.36
CA LYS A 2 -7.98 39.11 -20.53
C LYS A 2 -7.33 37.76 -20.26
N SER A 3 -6.18 37.49 -20.87
CA SER A 3 -5.36 36.31 -20.59
C SER A 3 -4.70 36.47 -19.22
N VAL A 4 -5.04 35.58 -18.30
CA VAL A 4 -4.42 35.55 -16.97
C VAL A 4 -3.07 34.86 -17.09
N LEU A 5 -2.01 35.63 -16.87
CA LEU A 5 -0.64 35.19 -16.75
C LEU A 5 -0.42 34.61 -15.35
N PHE A 6 -0.13 33.31 -15.25
CA PHE A 6 0.53 32.74 -14.08
C PHE A 6 1.55 31.68 -14.50
N PRO A 7 2.83 32.04 -14.67
CA PRO A 7 3.90 31.07 -14.69
C PRO A 7 4.38 30.89 -13.25
N CYS A 8 3.90 29.86 -12.56
CA CYS A 8 4.67 29.32 -11.43
C CYS A 8 5.82 28.50 -12.03
N VAL A 9 6.84 29.16 -12.56
CA VAL A 9 8.11 28.50 -12.86
C VAL A 9 8.88 28.46 -11.55
N ARG A 10 8.71 27.37 -10.79
CA ARG A 10 9.71 27.01 -9.79
C ARG A 10 10.98 26.66 -10.56
N GLN A 11 11.93 27.57 -10.61
CA GLN A 11 13.29 27.23 -11.01
C GLN A 11 13.87 26.35 -9.90
N THR A 12 13.67 25.04 -9.99
CA THR A 12 14.54 24.09 -9.30
C THR A 12 15.89 24.17 -9.99
N LYS A 13 16.78 25.00 -9.46
CA LYS A 13 18.21 24.88 -9.71
C LYS A 13 18.60 23.49 -9.19
N MET A 14 18.67 22.53 -10.10
CA MET A 14 19.19 21.20 -9.80
C MET A 14 20.58 21.40 -9.22
N ASN A 15 20.79 20.98 -7.97
CA ASN A 15 22.11 21.02 -7.38
C ASN A 15 22.90 19.92 -8.09
N ASN A 16 24.01 20.30 -8.74
CA ASN A 16 24.88 19.37 -9.47
C ASN A 16 26.01 18.84 -8.57
N PHE A 17 25.81 18.84 -7.25
CA PHE A 17 26.88 18.46 -6.29
C PHE A 17 27.02 16.96 -6.12
N SER A 18 26.22 16.15 -6.81
CA SER A 18 26.50 14.73 -6.92
C SER A 18 25.96 14.20 -8.24
N SER A 19 26.86 14.12 -9.22
CA SER A 19 26.70 13.28 -10.38
C SER A 19 28.06 12.63 -10.56
N SER A 20 28.30 11.54 -9.82
CA SER A 20 29.34 10.61 -10.23
C SER A 20 28.99 10.15 -11.64
N GLU A 21 29.97 10.18 -12.54
CA GLU A 21 29.83 9.51 -13.84
C GLU A 21 29.44 8.06 -13.54
N ILE A 22 28.31 7.62 -14.10
CA ILE A 22 27.94 6.21 -14.07
C ILE A 22 29.07 5.49 -14.80
N SER A 23 29.82 4.66 -14.08
CA SER A 23 30.88 3.86 -14.67
C SER A 23 30.30 3.08 -15.84
N SER A 24 30.97 3.13 -16.99
CA SER A 24 30.63 2.28 -18.14
C SER A 24 30.96 0.81 -17.90
N ASP A 25 31.74 0.53 -16.86
CA ASP A 25 31.96 -0.82 -16.37
C ASP A 25 30.65 -1.27 -15.73
N LEU A 26 29.87 -2.02 -16.49
CA LEU A 26 28.70 -2.71 -15.96
C LEU A 26 29.17 -3.51 -14.76
N ASP A 27 28.62 -3.22 -13.59
CA ASP A 27 28.78 -4.10 -12.46
C ASP A 27 28.36 -5.51 -12.92
N GLU A 28 29.27 -6.47 -12.86
CA GLU A 28 29.03 -7.85 -13.28
C GLU A 28 28.11 -8.56 -12.27
N TYR A 29 26.89 -8.05 -12.14
CA TYR A 29 25.81 -8.69 -11.40
C TYR A 29 25.10 -9.66 -12.33
N SER A 30 24.84 -10.86 -11.80
CA SER A 30 23.99 -11.82 -12.49
C SER A 30 22.60 -11.23 -12.72
N GLU A 31 22.02 -11.54 -13.89
CA GLU A 31 20.67 -11.12 -14.22
C GLU A 31 19.67 -11.67 -13.20
N VAL A 32 18.66 -10.87 -12.84
CA VAL A 32 17.59 -11.28 -11.93
C VAL A 32 16.78 -12.40 -12.61
N THR A 33 16.79 -13.59 -12.01
CA THR A 33 16.06 -14.74 -12.55
C THR A 33 14.66 -14.85 -11.97
N GLN A 34 13.78 -15.62 -12.62
CA GLN A 34 12.44 -15.86 -12.09
C GLN A 34 12.46 -16.55 -10.72
N SER A 35 13.43 -17.44 -10.50
CA SER A 35 13.68 -18.09 -9.20
C SER A 35 13.99 -17.09 -8.07
N ASP A 36 14.61 -15.95 -8.40
CA ASP A 36 14.90 -14.90 -7.42
C ASP A 36 13.63 -14.14 -7.02
N LEU A 37 12.72 -13.94 -7.96
CA LEU A 37 11.40 -13.34 -7.70
C LEU A 37 10.50 -14.29 -6.91
N ASP A 38 10.50 -15.57 -7.23
CA ASP A 38 9.68 -16.58 -6.54
C ASP A 38 10.10 -16.75 -5.07
N ARG A 39 11.38 -16.53 -4.75
CA ARG A 39 11.90 -16.50 -3.37
C ARG A 39 11.60 -15.17 -2.65
N ALA A 40 11.18 -14.13 -3.35
CA ALA A 40 11.00 -12.81 -2.77
C ALA A 40 9.89 -12.80 -1.68
N LYS A 41 10.14 -12.06 -0.60
CA LYS A 41 9.16 -11.87 0.48
C LYS A 41 8.66 -10.43 0.48
N PHE A 42 7.34 -10.27 0.47
CA PHE A 42 6.73 -8.96 0.59
C PHE A 42 6.96 -8.36 1.98
N ARG A 43 7.57 -7.17 2.03
CA ARG A 43 7.92 -6.48 3.27
C ARG A 43 7.49 -5.03 3.24
N ILE A 44 6.98 -4.53 4.37
CA ILE A 44 6.71 -3.11 4.61
C ILE A 44 7.51 -2.71 5.85
N ALA A 45 8.29 -1.62 5.76
CA ALA A 45 9.19 -1.18 6.84
C ALA A 45 10.07 -2.31 7.38
N LEU A 46 10.65 -3.11 6.48
CA LEU A 46 11.49 -4.29 6.77
C LEU A 46 10.77 -5.44 7.50
N LYS A 47 9.46 -5.36 7.77
CA LYS A 47 8.69 -6.46 8.37
C LYS A 47 8.02 -7.29 7.28
N SER A 48 8.12 -8.62 7.39
CA SER A 48 7.39 -9.54 6.50
C SER A 48 5.90 -9.33 6.71
N MET A 49 5.18 -9.02 5.64
CA MET A 49 3.74 -8.79 5.69
C MET A 49 3.00 -9.89 4.94
N PRO A 50 1.87 -10.38 5.49
CA PRO A 50 1.01 -11.28 4.74
C PRO A 50 0.49 -10.56 3.49
N HIS A 51 0.37 -11.30 2.39
CA HIS A 51 -0.17 -10.75 1.15
C HIS A 51 -1.67 -10.49 1.33
N LYS A 52 -2.14 -9.30 0.94
CA LYS A 52 -3.57 -9.00 0.96
C LYS A 52 -4.25 -9.81 -0.14
N GLN A 53 -5.20 -10.65 0.21
CA GLN A 53 -6.01 -11.38 -0.76
C GLN A 53 -7.20 -10.51 -1.18
N SER A 54 -7.43 -10.40 -2.48
CA SER A 54 -8.61 -9.74 -3.04
C SER A 54 -9.70 -10.76 -3.28
N ILE A 55 -10.81 -10.62 -2.56
CA ILE A 55 -12.01 -11.45 -2.73
C ILE A 55 -13.21 -10.57 -3.07
N THR A 56 -14.15 -11.14 -3.83
CA THR A 56 -15.44 -10.49 -4.09
C THR A 56 -16.45 -11.00 -3.08
N ILE A 57 -16.98 -10.10 -2.25
CA ILE A 57 -18.01 -10.40 -1.27
C ILE A 57 -19.23 -9.51 -1.55
N SER A 58 -20.42 -10.08 -1.43
CA SER A 58 -21.67 -9.31 -1.51
C SER A 58 -22.05 -8.85 -0.12
N LEU A 59 -22.31 -7.56 0.04
CA LEU A 59 -22.86 -6.97 1.26
C LEU A 59 -24.18 -6.27 0.95
N ASP A 60 -25.05 -6.21 1.95
CA ASP A 60 -26.29 -5.46 1.87
C ASP A 60 -26.02 -3.98 1.62
N ALA A 61 -26.87 -3.36 0.79
CA ALA A 61 -26.73 -1.95 0.41
C ALA A 61 -26.69 -1.02 1.63
N ASN A 62 -27.52 -1.28 2.63
CA ASN A 62 -27.60 -0.49 3.87
C ASN A 62 -26.27 -0.49 4.65
N LEU A 63 -25.57 -1.63 4.68
CA LEU A 63 -24.26 -1.74 5.33
C LEU A 63 -23.20 -0.97 4.55
N ILE A 64 -23.21 -1.07 3.22
CA ILE A 64 -22.28 -0.33 2.37
C ILE A 64 -22.44 1.18 2.58
N GLU A 65 -23.67 1.69 2.64
CA GLU A 65 -23.94 3.10 2.91
C GLU A 65 -23.46 3.53 4.30
N TYR A 66 -23.74 2.73 5.32
CA TYR A 66 -23.24 3.00 6.68
C TYR A 66 -21.71 3.14 6.71
N PHE A 67 -20.98 2.19 6.11
CA PHE A 67 -19.52 2.25 6.09
C PHE A 67 -18.97 3.37 5.22
N LYS A 68 -19.65 3.73 4.13
CA LYS A 68 -19.28 4.90 3.31
C LYS A 68 -19.37 6.20 4.10
N LEU A 69 -20.45 6.39 4.88
CA LEU A 69 -20.62 7.58 5.72
C LEU A 69 -19.61 7.61 6.87
N LYS A 70 -19.30 6.45 7.46
CA LYS A 70 -18.42 6.34 8.62
C LYS A 70 -16.92 6.44 8.30
N ALA A 71 -16.50 6.06 7.10
CA ALA A 71 -15.08 5.89 6.80
C ALA A 71 -14.31 7.17 6.48
N GLY A 72 -15.00 8.28 6.16
CA GLY A 72 -14.36 9.55 5.81
C GLY A 72 -13.24 9.37 4.78
N GLU A 73 -12.03 9.83 5.12
CA GLU A 73 -10.84 9.77 4.25
C GLU A 73 -10.15 8.40 4.19
N ALA A 74 -10.32 7.54 5.21
CA ALA A 74 -9.63 6.25 5.30
C ALA A 74 -10.19 5.18 4.35
N GLY A 75 -11.37 5.45 3.75
CA GLY A 75 -12.04 4.57 2.80
C GLY A 75 -12.80 3.41 3.47
N TYR A 76 -14.01 3.13 2.98
CA TYR A 76 -14.93 2.15 3.59
C TYR A 76 -14.38 0.73 3.64
N GLN A 77 -13.51 0.36 2.68
CA GLN A 77 -12.90 -0.98 2.65
C GLN A 77 -11.95 -1.21 3.82
N ASN A 78 -11.19 -0.19 4.23
CA ASN A 78 -10.29 -0.31 5.36
C ASN A 78 -11.09 -0.53 6.64
N LEU A 79 -12.14 0.27 6.83
CA LEU A 79 -13.03 0.16 7.99
C LEU A 79 -13.70 -1.21 8.10
N ILE A 80 -14.13 -1.80 6.97
CA ILE A 80 -14.70 -3.17 6.96
C ILE A 80 -13.65 -4.18 7.44
N ASN A 81 -12.42 -4.11 6.93
CA ASN A 81 -11.36 -5.04 7.33
C ASN A 81 -11.02 -4.93 8.83
N GLU A 82 -11.00 -3.71 9.36
CA GLU A 82 -10.77 -3.46 10.79
C GLU A 82 -11.86 -4.07 11.66
N VAL A 83 -13.13 -3.90 11.28
CA VAL A 83 -14.27 -4.50 12.00
C VAL A 83 -14.21 -6.03 11.95
N LEU A 84 -13.90 -6.62 10.79
CA LEU A 84 -13.73 -8.08 10.67
C LEU A 84 -12.58 -8.60 11.54
N ARG A 85 -11.47 -7.86 11.62
CA ARG A 85 -10.35 -8.22 12.50
C ARG A 85 -10.76 -8.18 13.97
N GLN A 86 -11.46 -7.13 14.40
CA GLN A 86 -11.97 -7.03 15.77
C GLN A 86 -12.94 -8.14 16.13
N ALA A 87 -13.87 -8.47 15.22
CA ALA A 87 -14.81 -9.57 15.43
C ALA A 87 -14.09 -10.91 15.58
N LYS A 88 -13.08 -11.18 14.74
CA LYS A 88 -12.22 -12.37 14.85
C LYS A 88 -11.49 -12.44 16.19
N GLU A 89 -10.84 -11.34 16.59
CA GLU A 89 -10.11 -11.26 17.86
C GLU A 89 -11.03 -11.45 19.07
N GLN A 90 -12.26 -10.92 19.01
CA GLN A 90 -13.27 -11.12 20.06
C GLN A 90 -13.71 -12.58 20.16
N GLU A 91 -13.97 -13.24 19.03
CA GLU A 91 -14.31 -14.67 19.01
C GLU A 91 -13.17 -15.53 19.58
N GLU A 92 -11.92 -15.24 19.19
CA GLU A 92 -10.73 -15.93 19.72
C GLU A 92 -10.53 -15.67 21.22
N ALA A 93 -10.85 -14.46 21.72
CA ALA A 93 -10.78 -14.14 23.14
C ALA A 93 -11.89 -14.81 23.98
N ILE A 94 -13.04 -15.11 23.37
CA ILE A 94 -14.19 -15.77 24.01
C ILE A 94 -14.00 -17.29 24.05
N ALA A 95 -13.08 -17.85 23.26
CA ALA A 95 -12.82 -19.29 23.16
C ALA A 95 -11.53 -19.77 23.87
N PRO A 96 -11.28 -19.52 25.18
CA PRO A 96 -10.14 -20.15 25.85
C PRO A 96 -10.37 -21.62 26.24
N HIS A 97 -11.55 -22.21 26.00
CA HIS A 97 -11.89 -23.55 26.51
C HIS A 97 -12.73 -24.43 25.55
N HIS A 98 -12.09 -24.90 24.48
CA HIS A 98 -12.41 -26.15 23.76
C HIS A 98 -11.26 -26.29 22.75
N THR A 99 -10.19 -27.03 23.03
CA THR A 99 -10.12 -28.48 23.19
C THR A 99 -8.82 -28.83 23.91
#